data_AF-A0A2N9MP18-F1
#
_entry.id   AF-A0A2N9MP18-F1
#
_cell.length_a   1.000
_cell.length_b   1.000
_cell.length_c   1.000
_cell.angle_alpha   90.00
_cell.angle_beta   90.00
_cell.angle_gamma   90.00
#
_symmetry.space_group_name_H-M   'P 1'
#
loop_
_entity.id
_entity.type
_entity.pdbx_description
1 polymer ?
#
loop_
_entity_poly.entity_id
_entity_poly.type
_entity_poly.pdbx_seq_one_letter_code
_entity_poly.pdbx_strand_id
1 'polypeptide(L)'
;MTTLEAVGNQTLAQRLAQGRIPVPDALRNAMILAEALRKVHDAGQVHGAVSPDCIAITRTGLELLPALGCAGDITPYTAPEVVQGRPADSRSDIFSLGTILYEMLTGRPAFSGEGPALADALATASPAPSGSPAVDRLVASCVAKDPGARWQRMQKLLLELKLLAVAVQRAESPRREVVDPVPAIRAELQQVESRLAARLEGSEAAIEAVNGRISRIEQAVQDTIAGLGHLEQALKERISQVERTAGEALSRMDRAASERITRVEQALGAAGGDRMEHMERAVDSIRRDTAALRESVSEDLAMFDKSLKSQNTAVESARTAVAQTDDLVERVVEALESLQSVVLEHSDDRAVTSS
;
A
#
# COMPACT_ATOMS: atom_id res chain seq x y z
N MET A 1 -20.92 22.77 7.98
CA MET A 1 -21.90 22.90 6.89
C MET A 1 -21.14 23.14 5.59
N THR A 2 -20.99 22.09 4.78
CA THR A 2 -20.59 22.18 3.37
C THR A 2 -21.75 21.64 2.55
N THR A 3 -22.62 22.57 2.13
CA THR A 3 -23.64 22.37 1.11
C THR A 3 -23.06 22.73 -0.26
N LEU A 4 -23.64 22.16 -1.33
CA LEU A 4 -23.27 22.18 -2.76
C LEU A 4 -22.31 21.04 -3.12
N GLU A 5 -22.71 19.98 -3.84
CA GLU A 5 -23.56 19.95 -5.03
C GLU A 5 -24.58 18.80 -5.00
N ALA A 6 -25.86 19.12 -4.80
CA ALA A 6 -26.96 18.25 -5.20
C ALA A 6 -27.13 18.41 -6.72
N VAL A 7 -26.31 17.73 -7.52
CA VAL A 7 -26.52 17.63 -8.97
C VAL A 7 -27.63 16.62 -9.21
N GLY A 8 -28.67 17.03 -9.94
CA GLY A 8 -29.92 16.30 -10.17
C GLY A 8 -29.79 15.04 -11.01
N ASN A 9 -29.06 14.06 -10.49
CA ASN A 9 -28.94 12.72 -11.04
C ASN A 9 -29.88 11.76 -10.29
N GLN A 10 -30.70 11.03 -11.03
CA GLN A 10 -31.60 10.01 -10.48
C GLN A 10 -30.75 8.89 -9.83
N THR A 11 -31.14 8.37 -8.66
CA THR A 11 -30.45 7.21 -8.07
C THR A 11 -30.92 5.89 -8.71
N LEU A 12 -30.11 4.84 -8.61
CA LEU A 12 -30.53 3.51 -9.05
C LEU A 12 -31.79 3.06 -8.29
N ALA A 13 -31.93 3.40 -7.00
CA ALA A 13 -33.15 3.15 -6.23
C ALA A 13 -34.39 3.76 -6.90
N GLN A 14 -34.31 5.04 -7.28
CA GLN A 14 -35.40 5.72 -7.99
C GLN A 14 -35.69 5.11 -9.37
N ARG A 15 -34.68 4.55 -10.04
CA ARG A 15 -34.87 3.86 -11.33
C ARG A 15 -35.49 2.48 -11.16
N LEU A 16 -35.14 1.74 -10.12
CA LEU A 16 -35.72 0.44 -9.80
C LEU A 16 -37.20 0.56 -9.38
N ALA A 17 -37.57 1.67 -8.73
CA ALA A 17 -38.97 1.98 -8.43
C ALA A 17 -39.86 2.14 -9.68
N GLN A 18 -39.28 2.43 -10.85
CA GLN A 18 -39.99 2.51 -12.13
C GLN A 18 -40.16 1.14 -12.82
N GLY A 19 -39.66 0.07 -12.20
CA GLY A 19 -39.71 -1.30 -12.70
C GLY A 19 -38.39 -1.81 -13.28
N ARG A 20 -38.41 -3.05 -13.74
CA ARG A 20 -37.20 -3.77 -14.21
C ARG A 20 -36.44 -3.02 -15.30
N ILE A 21 -35.13 -3.21 -15.31
CA ILE A 21 -34.22 -2.67 -16.32
C ILE A 21 -34.09 -3.70 -17.46
N PRO A 22 -34.07 -3.28 -18.73
CA PRO A 22 -33.80 -4.20 -19.85
C PRO A 22 -32.51 -4.99 -19.62
N VAL A 23 -32.50 -6.28 -19.96
CA VAL A 23 -31.38 -7.19 -19.67
C VAL A 23 -30.03 -6.65 -20.17
N PRO A 24 -29.89 -6.11 -21.39
CA PRO A 24 -28.63 -5.55 -21.86
C PRO A 24 -28.13 -4.38 -21.00
N ASP A 25 -29.05 -3.51 -20.56
CA ASP A 25 -28.73 -2.35 -19.74
C ASP A 25 -28.38 -2.76 -18.30
N ALA A 26 -29.10 -3.73 -17.74
CA ALA A 26 -28.82 -4.28 -16.41
C ALA A 26 -27.43 -4.93 -16.34
N LEU A 27 -27.05 -5.70 -17.36
CA LEU A 27 -25.72 -6.32 -17.45
C LEU A 27 -24.62 -5.27 -17.63
N ARG A 28 -24.84 -4.26 -18.49
CA ARG A 28 -23.92 -3.13 -18.66
C ARG A 28 -23.71 -2.37 -17.34
N ASN A 29 -24.80 -2.05 -16.66
CA ASN A 29 -24.79 -1.35 -15.37
C ASN A 29 -24.03 -2.15 -14.31
N ALA A 30 -24.29 -3.46 -14.21
CA ALA A 30 -23.58 -4.34 -13.30
C ALA A 30 -22.07 -4.41 -13.60
N MET A 31 -21.67 -4.39 -14.88
CA MET A 31 -20.26 -4.34 -15.25
C MET A 31 -19.59 -3.03 -14.83
N ILE A 32 -20.27 -1.89 -14.98
CA ILE A 32 -19.76 -0.57 -14.54
C ILE A 32 -19.57 -0.57 -13.02
N LEU A 33 -20.58 -1.05 -12.28
CA LEU A 33 -20.52 -1.14 -10.82
C LEU A 33 -19.44 -2.09 -10.32
N ALA A 34 -19.31 -3.27 -10.94
CA ALA A 34 -18.27 -4.23 -10.61
C ALA A 34 -16.87 -3.66 -10.87
N GLU A 35 -16.70 -2.88 -11.95
CA GLU A 35 -15.45 -2.20 -12.24
C GLU A 35 -15.12 -1.09 -11.21
N ALA A 36 -16.12 -0.32 -10.78
CA ALA A 36 -15.95 0.67 -9.73
C ALA A 36 -15.56 0.03 -8.40
N LEU A 37 -16.26 -1.01 -7.96
CA LEU A 37 -15.95 -1.74 -6.74
C LEU A 37 -14.59 -2.43 -6.81
N ARG A 38 -14.21 -2.97 -7.97
CA ARG A 38 -12.87 -3.52 -8.18
C ARG A 38 -11.79 -2.48 -7.88
N LYS A 39 -11.93 -1.26 -8.37
CA LYS A 39 -10.96 -0.18 -8.12
C LYS A 39 -10.86 0.15 -6.63
N VAL A 40 -11.98 0.15 -5.91
CA VAL A 40 -12.00 0.34 -4.45
C VAL A 40 -11.25 -0.82 -3.76
N HIS A 41 -11.51 -2.06 -4.15
CA HIS A 41 -10.86 -3.25 -3.59
C HIS A 41 -9.36 -3.32 -3.89
N ASP A 42 -8.96 -2.93 -5.11
CA ASP A 42 -7.56 -2.89 -5.52
C ASP A 42 -6.75 -1.83 -4.74
N ALA A 43 -7.42 -0.79 -4.22
CA ALA A 43 -6.85 0.19 -3.30
C ALA A 43 -6.81 -0.29 -1.83
N GLY A 44 -7.21 -1.54 -1.56
CA GLY A 44 -7.29 -2.10 -0.21
C GLY A 44 -8.46 -1.58 0.62
N GLN A 45 -9.42 -0.90 -0.01
CA GLN A 45 -10.61 -0.37 0.63
C GLN A 45 -11.82 -1.28 0.36
N VAL A 46 -12.85 -1.16 1.19
CA VAL A 46 -14.13 -1.88 1.05
C VAL A 46 -15.23 -0.83 1.10
N HIS A 47 -16.23 -0.95 0.22
CA HIS A 47 -17.34 0.00 0.22
C HIS A 47 -18.26 -0.26 1.40
N GLY A 48 -18.61 -1.52 1.67
CA GLY A 48 -19.22 -2.01 2.91
C GLY A 48 -20.70 -1.70 3.09
N ALA A 49 -21.25 -0.77 2.31
CA ALA A 49 -22.67 -0.41 2.32
C ALA A 49 -23.20 -0.17 0.90
N VAL A 50 -22.96 -1.11 -0.02
CA VAL A 50 -23.43 -0.98 -1.41
C VAL A 50 -24.96 -1.17 -1.45
N SER A 51 -25.68 -0.13 -1.85
CA SER A 51 -27.13 -0.16 -2.09
C SER A 51 -27.49 0.68 -3.32
N PRO A 52 -28.70 0.53 -3.88
CA PRO A 52 -29.17 1.37 -4.98
C PRO A 52 -29.24 2.88 -4.65
N ASP A 53 -29.29 3.25 -3.38
CA ASP A 53 -29.26 4.66 -2.93
C ASP A 53 -27.86 5.28 -3.05
N CYS A 54 -26.82 4.46 -2.91
CA CYS A 54 -25.42 4.87 -3.11
C CYS A 54 -24.98 4.85 -4.58
N ILE A 55 -25.89 4.67 -5.53
CA ILE A 55 -25.56 4.60 -6.95
C ILE A 55 -26.29 5.71 -7.70
N ALA A 56 -25.53 6.68 -8.20
CA ALA A 56 -26.06 7.76 -9.03
C ALA A 56 -26.06 7.36 -10.51
N ILE A 57 -27.15 7.70 -11.22
CA ILE A 57 -27.24 7.57 -12.67
C ILE A 57 -26.79 8.89 -13.28
N THR A 58 -25.66 8.86 -13.97
CA THR A 58 -25.09 10.03 -14.66
C THR A 58 -25.30 9.91 -16.17
N ARG A 59 -24.97 10.96 -16.92
CA ARG A 59 -25.02 10.94 -18.39
C ARG A 59 -24.03 9.96 -19.02
N THR A 60 -22.96 9.61 -18.29
CA THR A 60 -21.87 8.74 -18.76
C THR A 60 -22.00 7.30 -18.26
N GLY A 61 -22.92 7.02 -17.33
CA GLY A 61 -23.15 5.67 -16.80
C GLY A 61 -23.62 5.69 -15.35
N LEU A 62 -23.16 4.70 -14.58
CA LEU A 62 -23.39 4.65 -13.13
C LEU A 62 -22.15 5.11 -12.38
N GLU A 63 -22.37 5.86 -11.31
CA GLU A 63 -21.34 6.32 -10.38
C GLU A 63 -21.65 5.80 -8.98
N LEU A 64 -20.64 5.19 -8.35
CA LEU A 64 -20.72 4.72 -6.97
C LEU A 64 -20.40 5.89 -6.04
N LEU A 65 -21.39 6.35 -5.31
CA LEU A 65 -21.27 7.41 -4.31
C LEU A 65 -20.58 6.85 -3.05
N PRO A 66 -19.92 7.69 -2.24
CA PRO A 66 -19.39 7.25 -0.95
C PRO A 66 -20.50 6.64 -0.08
N ALA A 67 -20.13 5.66 0.75
CA ALA A 67 -21.01 5.11 1.78
C ALA A 67 -21.38 6.21 2.80
N LEU A 68 -22.43 6.96 2.51
CA LEU A 68 -22.99 7.98 3.40
C LEU A 68 -23.74 7.27 4.51
N GLY A 69 -23.07 7.02 5.64
CA GLY A 69 -23.67 7.05 6.99
C GLY A 69 -24.89 6.17 7.32
N CYS A 70 -25.37 5.30 6.44
CA CYS A 70 -26.41 4.30 6.76
C CYS A 70 -25.83 3.10 7.55
N ALA A 71 -24.81 3.36 8.37
CA ALA A 71 -24.17 2.39 9.23
C ALA A 71 -25.11 2.06 10.40
N GLY A 72 -26.11 1.21 10.15
CA GLY A 72 -27.02 0.74 11.20
C GLY A 72 -28.24 -0.02 10.68
N ASP A 73 -28.75 0.33 9.50
CA ASP A 73 -29.99 -0.26 8.99
C ASP A 73 -29.71 -1.49 8.12
N ILE A 74 -30.37 -2.60 8.47
CA ILE A 74 -30.34 -3.83 7.66
C ILE A 74 -31.23 -3.60 6.45
N THR A 75 -30.62 -3.63 5.27
CA THR A 75 -31.30 -3.48 3.98
C THR A 75 -31.32 -4.83 3.24
N PRO A 76 -32.16 -4.99 2.21
CA PRO A 76 -32.15 -6.17 1.34
C PRO A 76 -30.80 -6.48 0.66
N TYR A 77 -29.88 -5.51 0.68
CA TYR A 77 -28.56 -5.57 0.07
C TYR A 77 -27.45 -5.85 1.10
N THR A 78 -27.77 -5.88 2.39
CA THR A 78 -26.80 -6.06 3.47
C THR A 78 -26.34 -7.52 3.54
N ALA A 79 -25.03 -7.75 3.50
CA ALA A 79 -24.48 -9.11 3.53
C ALA A 79 -24.73 -9.81 4.88
N PRO A 80 -24.93 -11.14 4.90
CA PRO A 80 -25.26 -11.91 6.12
C PRO A 80 -24.26 -11.72 7.27
N GLU A 81 -22.96 -11.65 6.96
CA GLU A 81 -21.91 -11.41 7.94
C GLU A 81 -21.98 -10.01 8.56
N VAL A 82 -22.42 -9.01 7.79
CA VAL A 82 -22.62 -7.63 8.27
C VAL A 82 -23.86 -7.55 9.16
N VAL A 83 -24.93 -8.27 8.80
CA VAL A 83 -26.12 -8.45 9.66
C VAL A 83 -25.74 -9.07 11.01
N GLN A 84 -24.75 -9.97 11.03
CA GLN A 84 -24.21 -10.58 12.25
C GLN A 84 -23.22 -9.69 13.02
N GLY A 85 -22.99 -8.45 12.58
CA GLY A 85 -22.08 -7.51 13.21
C GLY A 85 -20.59 -7.74 12.91
N ARG A 86 -20.26 -8.58 11.92
CA ARG A 86 -18.87 -8.74 11.45
C ARG A 86 -18.50 -7.58 10.51
N PRO A 87 -17.22 -7.18 10.44
CA PRO A 87 -16.79 -6.16 9.51
C PRO A 87 -17.04 -6.60 8.07
N ALA A 88 -17.51 -5.68 7.23
CA ALA A 88 -17.66 -5.90 5.81
C ALA A 88 -16.30 -6.10 5.14
N ASP A 89 -16.25 -7.00 4.16
CA ASP A 89 -15.09 -7.19 3.30
C ASP A 89 -15.48 -7.10 1.81
N SER A 90 -14.53 -7.32 0.90
CA SER A 90 -14.80 -7.29 -0.54
C SER A 90 -15.88 -8.29 -0.99
N ARG A 91 -16.08 -9.39 -0.25
CA ARG A 91 -17.09 -10.41 -0.52
C ARG A 91 -18.47 -9.98 -0.02
N SER A 92 -18.53 -9.06 0.94
CA SER A 92 -19.77 -8.36 1.32
C SER A 92 -20.25 -7.46 0.17
N ASP A 93 -19.35 -6.71 -0.48
CA ASP A 93 -19.71 -5.88 -1.65
C ASP A 93 -20.17 -6.73 -2.84
N ILE A 94 -19.59 -7.94 -3.03
CA ILE A 94 -20.02 -8.90 -4.06
C ILE A 94 -21.45 -9.39 -3.78
N PHE A 95 -21.79 -9.66 -2.52
CA PHE A 95 -23.15 -10.04 -2.13
C PHE A 95 -24.14 -8.93 -2.49
N SER A 96 -23.84 -7.70 -2.08
CA SER A 96 -24.69 -6.53 -2.35
C SER A 96 -24.88 -6.31 -3.84
N LEU A 97 -23.80 -6.35 -4.64
CA LEU A 97 -23.91 -6.22 -6.09
C LEU A 97 -24.75 -7.36 -6.72
N GLY A 98 -24.63 -8.58 -6.22
CA GLY A 98 -25.45 -9.72 -6.65
C GLY A 98 -26.95 -9.51 -6.41
N THR A 99 -27.30 -8.96 -5.24
CA THR A 99 -28.70 -8.61 -4.92
C THR A 99 -29.24 -7.48 -5.80
N ILE A 100 -28.43 -6.44 -6.06
CA ILE A 100 -28.79 -5.33 -6.95
C ILE A 100 -28.98 -5.82 -8.39
N LEU A 101 -28.09 -6.69 -8.89
CA LEU A 101 -28.22 -7.28 -10.22
C LEU A 101 -29.52 -8.08 -10.36
N TYR A 102 -29.85 -8.89 -9.35
CA TYR A 102 -31.10 -9.64 -9.34
C TYR A 102 -32.31 -8.71 -9.42
N GLU A 103 -32.30 -7.61 -8.66
CA GLU A 103 -33.39 -6.64 -8.67
C GLU A 103 -33.48 -5.85 -9.97
N MET A 104 -32.34 -5.45 -10.57
CA MET A 104 -32.32 -4.82 -11.90
C MET A 104 -32.99 -5.71 -12.95
N LEU A 105 -32.75 -7.02 -12.92
CA LEU A 105 -33.26 -7.96 -13.91
C LEU A 105 -34.72 -8.37 -13.67
N THR A 106 -35.11 -8.57 -12.42
CA THR A 106 -36.44 -9.10 -12.06
C THR A 106 -37.45 -8.00 -11.71
N GLY A 107 -36.97 -6.81 -11.34
CA GLY A 107 -37.77 -5.72 -10.78
C GLY A 107 -38.28 -6.00 -9.37
N ARG A 108 -37.71 -6.99 -8.67
CA ARG A 108 -38.08 -7.38 -7.30
C ARG A 108 -36.81 -7.60 -6.48
N PRO A 109 -36.79 -7.24 -5.18
CA PRO A 109 -35.63 -7.47 -4.34
C PRO A 109 -35.34 -8.97 -4.21
N ALA A 110 -34.06 -9.33 -4.11
CA ALA A 110 -33.62 -10.73 -3.95
C ALA A 110 -34.11 -11.33 -2.63
N PHE A 111 -34.17 -10.51 -1.58
CA PHE A 111 -34.66 -10.86 -0.26
C PHE A 111 -35.66 -9.79 0.18
N SER A 112 -36.79 -10.22 0.75
CA SER A 112 -37.87 -9.33 1.18
C SER A 112 -38.27 -9.62 2.61
N GLY A 113 -38.65 -8.59 3.36
CA GLY A 113 -39.06 -8.67 4.76
C GLY A 113 -38.77 -7.35 5.46
N GLU A 114 -39.19 -7.25 6.72
CA GLU A 114 -38.92 -6.08 7.57
C GLU A 114 -38.24 -6.53 8.86
N GLY A 115 -37.28 -5.72 9.34
CA GLY A 115 -36.59 -5.93 10.61
C GLY A 115 -36.04 -7.36 10.77
N PRO A 116 -36.42 -8.10 11.83
CA PRO A 116 -35.92 -9.45 12.08
C PRO A 116 -36.20 -10.46 10.96
N ALA A 117 -37.32 -10.32 10.23
CA ALA A 117 -37.66 -11.23 9.14
C ALA A 117 -36.73 -11.04 7.93
N LEU A 118 -36.29 -9.81 7.68
CA LEU A 118 -35.30 -9.53 6.64
C LEU A 118 -33.93 -10.10 7.01
N ALA A 119 -33.52 -9.91 8.27
CA ALA A 119 -32.26 -10.47 8.78
C ALA A 119 -32.22 -12.00 8.64
N ASP A 120 -33.33 -12.68 8.97
CA ASP A 120 -33.46 -14.12 8.80
C ASP A 120 -33.42 -14.54 7.32
N ALA A 121 -34.16 -13.84 6.45
CA ALA A 121 -34.13 -14.11 5.01
C ALA A 121 -32.71 -13.93 4.40
N LEU A 122 -31.98 -12.90 4.84
CA LEU A 122 -30.60 -12.69 4.43
C LEU A 122 -29.70 -13.83 4.92
N ALA A 123 -29.96 -14.41 6.10
CA ALA A 123 -29.17 -15.51 6.64
C ALA A 123 -29.50 -16.88 6.02
N THR A 124 -30.77 -17.15 5.67
CA THR A 124 -31.24 -18.52 5.39
C THR A 124 -31.88 -18.71 4.00
N ALA A 125 -32.56 -17.69 3.47
CA ALA A 125 -33.35 -17.83 2.25
C ALA A 125 -32.49 -17.77 0.98
N SER A 126 -32.97 -18.35 -0.12
CA SER A 126 -32.40 -18.16 -1.46
C SER A 126 -33.32 -17.25 -2.29
N PRO A 127 -32.80 -16.44 -3.23
CA PRO A 127 -33.66 -15.64 -4.11
C PRO A 127 -34.59 -16.52 -4.93
N ALA A 128 -35.75 -15.99 -5.28
CA ALA A 128 -36.64 -16.67 -6.23
C ALA A 128 -35.96 -16.80 -7.62
N PRO A 129 -36.35 -17.78 -8.45
CA PRO A 129 -35.80 -17.90 -9.79
C PRO A 129 -36.09 -16.65 -10.64
N SER A 130 -35.07 -16.13 -11.34
CA SER A 130 -35.20 -14.97 -12.22
C SER A 130 -35.90 -15.29 -13.55
N GLY A 131 -36.06 -16.59 -13.87
CA GLY A 131 -36.55 -17.07 -15.15
C GLY A 131 -35.44 -17.34 -16.18
N SER A 132 -34.18 -17.07 -15.84
CA SER A 132 -33.01 -17.42 -16.66
C SER A 132 -32.02 -18.26 -15.84
N PRO A 133 -31.82 -19.55 -16.17
CA PRO A 133 -30.88 -20.41 -15.44
C PRO A 133 -29.44 -19.88 -15.43
N ALA A 134 -29.05 -19.10 -16.44
CA ALA A 134 -27.72 -18.50 -16.50
C ALA A 134 -27.57 -17.33 -15.51
N VAL A 135 -28.61 -16.50 -15.37
CA VAL A 135 -28.66 -15.43 -14.36
C VAL A 135 -28.71 -16.04 -12.97
N ASP A 136 -29.54 -17.06 -12.76
CA ASP A 136 -29.71 -17.71 -11.45
C ASP A 136 -28.39 -18.29 -10.93
N ARG A 137 -27.60 -18.94 -11.79
CA ARG A 137 -26.27 -19.44 -11.42
C ARG A 137 -25.31 -18.32 -11.03
N LEU A 138 -25.28 -17.24 -11.80
CA LEU A 138 -24.39 -16.10 -11.53
C LEU A 138 -24.76 -15.43 -10.21
N VAL A 139 -26.05 -15.16 -9.99
CA VAL A 139 -26.56 -14.55 -8.75
C VAL A 139 -26.30 -15.48 -7.57
N ALA A 140 -26.55 -16.79 -7.68
CA ALA A 140 -26.32 -17.76 -6.60
C ALA A 140 -24.87 -17.73 -6.09
N SER A 141 -23.88 -17.64 -6.98
CA SER A 141 -22.47 -17.51 -6.59
C SER A 141 -22.10 -16.15 -5.98
N CYS A 142 -22.94 -15.13 -6.13
CA CYS A 142 -22.76 -13.83 -5.46
C CYS A 142 -23.45 -13.80 -4.09
N VAL A 143 -24.66 -14.36 -3.99
CA VAL A 143 -25.51 -14.27 -2.78
C VAL A 143 -25.42 -15.50 -1.87
N ALA A 144 -24.41 -16.34 -2.07
CA ALA A 144 -24.11 -17.46 -1.17
C ALA A 144 -23.97 -16.97 0.28
N LYS A 145 -24.51 -17.72 1.24
CA LYS A 145 -24.53 -17.29 2.65
C LYS A 145 -23.15 -17.31 3.28
N ASP A 146 -22.39 -18.37 3.00
CA ASP A 146 -20.97 -18.45 3.33
C ASP A 146 -20.15 -17.54 2.38
N PRO A 147 -19.41 -16.53 2.91
CA PRO A 147 -18.48 -15.73 2.11
C PRO A 147 -17.40 -16.56 1.41
N GLY A 148 -17.01 -17.73 1.95
CA GLY A 148 -16.05 -18.64 1.32
C GLY A 148 -16.57 -19.28 0.03
N ALA A 149 -17.88 -19.47 -0.07
CA ALA A 149 -18.55 -20.02 -1.25
C ALA A 149 -18.85 -18.96 -2.33
N ARG A 150 -18.69 -17.66 -2.00
CA ARG A 150 -18.85 -16.57 -2.97
C ARG A 150 -17.65 -16.46 -3.90
N TRP A 151 -17.78 -15.65 -4.94
CA TRP A 151 -16.61 -15.17 -5.67
C TRP A 151 -15.65 -14.44 -4.74
N GLN A 152 -14.37 -14.82 -4.78
CA GLN A 152 -13.36 -14.23 -3.89
C GLN A 152 -12.80 -12.90 -4.41
N ARG A 153 -13.07 -12.56 -5.68
CA ARG A 153 -12.55 -11.36 -6.36
C ARG A 153 -13.57 -10.80 -7.35
N MET A 154 -13.70 -9.48 -7.40
CA MET A 154 -14.62 -8.77 -8.29
C MET A 154 -14.32 -9.03 -9.78
N GLN A 155 -13.05 -9.27 -10.12
CA GLN A 155 -12.59 -9.63 -11.47
C GLN A 155 -13.29 -10.90 -12.01
N LYS A 156 -13.57 -11.88 -11.14
CA LYS A 156 -14.26 -13.12 -11.54
C LYS A 156 -15.71 -12.82 -11.90
N LEU A 157 -16.40 -11.99 -11.12
CA LEU A 157 -17.76 -11.56 -11.42
C LEU A 157 -17.84 -10.77 -12.73
N LEU A 158 -16.89 -9.86 -12.97
CA LEU A 158 -16.78 -9.12 -14.25
C LEU A 158 -16.66 -10.05 -15.46
N LEU A 159 -15.89 -11.14 -15.34
CA LEU A 159 -15.74 -12.12 -16.42
C LEU A 159 -17.06 -12.84 -16.69
N GLU A 160 -17.74 -13.33 -15.64
CA GLU A 160 -19.02 -14.02 -15.77
C GLU A 160 -20.11 -13.11 -16.38
N LEU A 161 -20.16 -11.84 -15.99
CA LEU A 161 -21.07 -10.84 -16.57
C LEU A 161 -20.80 -10.64 -18.08
N LYS A 162 -19.54 -10.55 -18.48
CA LYS A 162 -19.16 -10.43 -19.91
C LYS A 162 -19.57 -11.66 -20.71
N LEU A 163 -19.33 -12.86 -20.16
CA LEU A 163 -19.74 -14.11 -20.81
C LEU A 163 -21.26 -14.19 -20.97
N LEU A 164 -22.01 -13.78 -19.94
CA LEU A 164 -23.47 -13.73 -19.98
C LEU A 164 -23.98 -12.71 -21.02
N ALA A 165 -23.38 -11.52 -21.09
CA ALA A 165 -23.74 -10.50 -22.08
C ALA A 165 -23.53 -11.00 -23.53
N VAL A 166 -22.42 -11.69 -23.80
CA VAL A 166 -22.16 -12.31 -25.11
C VAL A 166 -23.19 -13.40 -25.43
N ALA A 167 -23.57 -14.21 -24.44
CA ALA A 167 -24.58 -15.26 -24.63
C ALA A 167 -25.96 -14.67 -24.95
N VAL A 168 -26.38 -13.61 -24.25
CA VAL A 168 -27.64 -12.89 -24.52
C VAL A 168 -27.63 -12.28 -25.93
N GLN A 169 -26.55 -11.60 -26.32
CA GLN A 169 -26.43 -10.98 -27.64
C GLN A 169 -26.52 -11.99 -28.80
N ARG A 170 -25.97 -13.20 -28.60
CA ARG A 170 -26.06 -14.31 -29.57
C ARG A 170 -27.47 -14.87 -29.67
N ALA A 171 -28.22 -14.91 -28.57
CA ALA A 171 -29.60 -15.38 -28.57
C ALA A 171 -30.56 -14.39 -29.24
N GLU A 172 -30.29 -13.09 -29.16
CA GLU A 172 -31.11 -12.01 -29.75
C GLU A 172 -30.83 -11.74 -31.24
N SER A 173 -29.72 -12.24 -31.80
CA SER A 173 -29.42 -12.08 -33.23
C SER A 173 -30.31 -13.01 -34.06
N PRO A 174 -31.10 -12.50 -35.04
CA PRO A 174 -31.99 -13.35 -35.83
C PRO A 174 -31.16 -14.38 -36.61
N ARG A 175 -31.53 -15.66 -36.46
CA ARG A 175 -31.03 -16.74 -37.31
C ARG A 175 -31.36 -16.38 -38.76
N ARG A 176 -30.34 -16.02 -39.53
CA ARG A 176 -30.45 -15.82 -40.98
C ARG A 176 -31.01 -17.12 -41.57
N GLU A 177 -32.14 -17.05 -42.25
CA GLU A 177 -32.72 -18.20 -42.97
C GLU A 177 -31.67 -18.76 -43.93
N VAL A 178 -31.43 -20.06 -43.78
CA VAL A 178 -30.35 -20.75 -44.46
C VAL A 178 -30.89 -21.40 -45.72
N VAL A 179 -30.56 -20.82 -46.86
CA VAL A 179 -30.53 -21.52 -48.16
C VAL A 179 -29.38 -22.54 -48.09
N ASP A 180 -29.65 -23.77 -48.54
CA ASP A 180 -28.88 -25.01 -48.32
C ASP A 180 -27.37 -24.82 -47.96
N PRO A 181 -26.96 -25.04 -46.70
CA PRO A 181 -25.70 -24.49 -46.19
C PRO A 181 -24.49 -25.40 -46.28
N VAL A 182 -24.64 -26.66 -46.66
CA VAL A 182 -23.63 -27.70 -46.36
C VAL A 182 -22.21 -27.34 -46.85
N PRO A 183 -22.01 -26.70 -48.01
CA PRO A 183 -20.68 -26.24 -48.43
C PRO A 183 -20.20 -24.97 -47.69
N ALA A 184 -21.09 -24.01 -47.46
CA ALA A 184 -20.77 -22.72 -46.84
C ALA A 184 -20.50 -22.85 -45.33
N ILE A 185 -21.32 -23.62 -44.61
CA ILE A 185 -21.07 -23.95 -43.20
C ILE A 185 -19.81 -24.80 -43.05
N ARG A 186 -19.50 -25.71 -43.97
CA ARG A 186 -18.24 -26.46 -43.94
C ARG A 186 -17.03 -25.54 -44.13
N ALA A 187 -17.11 -24.59 -45.06
CA ALA A 187 -16.06 -23.60 -45.28
C ALA A 187 -15.89 -22.66 -44.08
N GLU A 188 -16.99 -22.16 -43.49
CA GLU A 188 -16.93 -21.35 -42.28
C GLU A 188 -16.44 -22.14 -41.07
N LEU A 189 -16.83 -23.42 -40.92
CA LEU A 189 -16.34 -24.28 -39.85
C LEU A 189 -14.83 -24.52 -39.97
N GLN A 190 -14.32 -24.78 -41.18
CA GLN A 190 -12.88 -24.87 -41.43
C GLN A 190 -12.15 -23.53 -41.16
N GLN A 191 -12.80 -22.40 -41.44
CA GLN A 191 -12.26 -21.07 -41.12
C GLN A 191 -12.24 -20.79 -39.61
N VAL A 192 -13.27 -21.24 -38.89
CA VAL A 192 -13.35 -21.13 -37.43
C VAL A 192 -12.34 -22.06 -36.78
N GLU A 193 -12.21 -23.30 -37.26
CA GLU A 193 -11.24 -24.29 -36.78
C GLU A 193 -9.81 -23.81 -36.97
N SER A 194 -9.46 -23.28 -38.15
CA SER A 194 -8.12 -22.72 -38.39
C SER A 194 -7.83 -21.50 -37.52
N ARG A 195 -8.82 -20.62 -37.29
CA ARG A 195 -8.67 -19.49 -36.35
C ARG A 195 -8.57 -19.95 -34.90
N LEU A 196 -9.30 -20.99 -34.50
CA LEU A 196 -9.22 -21.56 -33.16
C LEU A 196 -7.85 -22.21 -32.96
N ALA A 197 -7.38 -23.00 -33.92
CA ALA A 197 -6.07 -23.63 -33.92
C ALA A 197 -4.96 -22.58 -33.80
N ALA A 198 -4.97 -21.54 -34.64
CA ALA A 198 -3.99 -20.46 -34.56
C ALA A 198 -4.02 -19.70 -33.22
N ARG A 199 -5.21 -19.52 -32.63
CA ARG A 199 -5.33 -18.91 -31.29
C ARG A 199 -4.84 -19.83 -30.18
N LEU A 200 -5.07 -21.13 -30.30
CA LEU A 200 -4.60 -22.14 -29.35
C LEU A 200 -3.08 -22.23 -29.39
N GLU A 201 -2.48 -22.33 -30.59
CA GLU A 201 -1.03 -22.29 -30.79
C GLU A 201 -0.42 -20.98 -30.25
N GLY A 202 -1.07 -19.83 -30.51
CA GLY A 202 -0.64 -18.55 -29.96
C GLY A 202 -0.73 -18.49 -28.43
N SER A 203 -1.76 -19.12 -27.84
CA SER A 203 -1.91 -19.20 -26.38
C SER A 203 -0.90 -20.15 -25.75
N GLU A 204 -0.58 -21.26 -26.41
CA GLU A 204 0.41 -22.24 -25.96
C GLU A 204 1.81 -21.63 -26.00
N ALA A 205 2.17 -20.94 -27.07
CA ALA A 205 3.43 -20.19 -27.16
C ALA A 205 3.54 -19.08 -26.10
N ALA A 206 2.42 -18.40 -25.79
CA ALA A 206 2.40 -17.39 -24.73
C ALA A 206 2.56 -18.01 -23.33
N ILE A 207 1.93 -19.16 -23.07
CA ILE A 207 2.08 -19.92 -21.82
C ILE A 207 3.52 -20.40 -21.67
N GLU A 208 4.12 -20.95 -22.72
CA GLU A 208 5.52 -21.39 -22.75
C GLU A 208 6.47 -20.22 -22.43
N ALA A 209 6.23 -19.06 -23.04
CA ALA A 209 7.03 -17.86 -22.80
C ALA A 209 6.90 -17.33 -21.36
N VAL A 210 5.70 -17.39 -20.77
CA VAL A 210 5.47 -17.01 -19.37
C VAL A 210 6.14 -18.01 -18.43
N ASN A 211 5.99 -19.32 -18.67
CA ASN A 211 6.66 -20.36 -17.87
C ASN A 211 8.18 -20.19 -17.91
N GLY A 212 8.77 -19.94 -19.09
CA GLY A 212 10.20 -19.67 -19.20
C GLY A 212 10.66 -18.37 -18.51
N ARG A 213 9.77 -17.39 -18.30
CA ARG A 213 10.07 -16.22 -17.45
C ARG A 213 10.00 -16.55 -15.97
N ILE A 214 8.98 -17.33 -15.55
CA ILE A 214 8.82 -17.79 -14.17
C ILE A 214 10.06 -18.58 -13.74
N SER A 215 10.48 -19.58 -14.52
CA SER A 215 11.65 -20.40 -14.18
C SER A 215 12.94 -19.59 -14.08
N ARG A 216 13.11 -18.53 -14.90
CA ARG A 216 14.26 -17.62 -14.78
C ARG A 216 14.22 -16.78 -13.50
N ILE A 217 13.04 -16.32 -13.10
CA ILE A 217 12.86 -15.59 -11.84
C ILE A 217 13.12 -16.51 -10.65
N GLU A 218 12.58 -17.73 -10.68
CA GLU A 218 12.83 -18.74 -9.64
C GLU A 218 14.32 -19.02 -9.49
N GLN A 219 15.04 -19.22 -10.61
CA GLN A 219 16.48 -19.41 -10.58
C GLN A 219 17.22 -18.20 -9.98
N ALA A 220 16.87 -16.98 -10.41
CA ALA A 220 17.50 -15.76 -9.89
C ALA A 220 17.25 -15.56 -8.38
N VAL A 221 16.04 -15.88 -7.90
CA VAL A 221 15.71 -15.86 -6.47
C VAL A 221 16.54 -16.90 -5.73
N GLN A 222 16.63 -18.12 -6.26
CA GLN A 222 17.40 -19.21 -5.63
C GLN A 222 18.90 -18.87 -5.54
N ASP A 223 19.47 -18.29 -6.60
CA ASP A 223 20.86 -17.84 -6.63
C ASP A 223 21.09 -16.72 -5.60
N THR A 224 20.13 -15.80 -5.44
CA THR A 224 20.19 -14.73 -4.44
C THR A 224 20.14 -15.29 -3.02
N ILE A 225 19.26 -16.25 -2.75
CA ILE A 225 19.15 -16.92 -1.45
C ILE A 225 20.46 -17.65 -1.12
N ALA A 226 21.05 -18.36 -2.08
CA ALA A 226 22.34 -19.02 -1.90
C ALA A 226 23.45 -17.99 -1.58
N GLY A 227 23.49 -16.88 -2.30
CA GLY A 227 24.42 -15.78 -2.04
C GLY A 227 24.29 -15.18 -0.64
N LEU A 228 23.06 -14.95 -0.17
CA LEU A 228 22.79 -14.48 1.19
C LEU A 228 23.23 -15.51 2.25
N GLY A 229 23.03 -16.81 2.00
CA GLY A 229 23.49 -17.88 2.89
C GLY A 229 25.02 -17.89 3.04
N HIS A 230 25.76 -17.69 1.94
CA HIS A 230 27.23 -17.57 2.00
C HIS A 230 27.69 -16.34 2.80
N LEU A 231 27.01 -15.19 2.63
CA LEU A 231 27.31 -13.97 3.38
C LEU A 231 27.07 -14.17 4.89
N GLU A 232 25.95 -14.80 5.26
CA GLU A 232 25.60 -15.10 6.65
C GLU A 232 26.68 -15.98 7.30
N GLN A 233 27.13 -17.02 6.59
CA GLN A 233 28.20 -17.92 7.06
C GLN A 233 29.52 -17.16 7.26
N ALA A 234 29.92 -16.31 6.30
CA ALA A 234 31.13 -15.51 6.41
C ALA A 234 31.07 -14.50 7.57
N LEU A 235 29.89 -13.93 7.84
CA LEU A 235 29.68 -13.04 8.98
C LEU A 235 29.79 -13.81 10.31
N LYS A 236 29.17 -14.99 10.41
CA LYS A 236 29.31 -15.87 11.59
C LYS A 236 30.77 -16.21 11.88
N GLU A 237 31.53 -16.59 10.86
CA GLU A 237 32.96 -16.90 11.00
C GLU A 237 33.77 -15.70 11.49
N ARG A 238 33.52 -14.50 10.93
CA ARG A 238 34.17 -13.25 11.38
C ARG A 238 33.83 -12.92 12.82
N ILE A 239 32.57 -13.06 13.23
CA ILE A 239 32.15 -12.82 14.62
C ILE A 239 32.90 -13.77 15.57
N SER A 240 32.89 -15.08 15.28
CA SER A 240 33.60 -16.07 16.10
C SER A 240 35.12 -15.87 16.11
N GLN A 241 35.71 -15.29 15.06
CA GLN A 241 37.12 -14.91 15.06
C GLN A 241 37.38 -13.71 15.98
N VAL A 242 36.54 -12.67 15.90
CA VAL A 242 36.64 -11.48 16.75
C VAL A 242 36.51 -11.87 18.22
N GLU A 243 35.50 -12.68 18.57
CA GLU A 243 35.28 -13.16 19.94
C GLU A 243 36.50 -13.92 20.49
N ARG A 244 37.09 -14.82 19.69
CA ARG A 244 38.32 -15.53 20.09
C ARG A 244 39.48 -14.57 20.33
N THR A 245 39.74 -13.65 19.40
CA THR A 245 40.85 -12.69 19.53
C THR A 245 40.67 -11.75 20.73
N ALA A 246 39.44 -11.29 20.98
CA ALA A 246 39.11 -10.46 22.13
C ALA A 246 39.26 -11.23 23.45
N GLY A 247 38.78 -12.49 23.50
CA GLY A 247 38.97 -13.38 24.66
C GLY A 247 40.44 -13.63 24.98
N GLU A 248 41.25 -13.94 23.96
CA GLU A 248 42.70 -14.13 24.12
C GLU A 248 43.44 -12.87 24.58
N ALA A 249 43.00 -11.68 24.14
CA ALA A 249 43.57 -10.41 24.58
C ALA A 249 43.23 -10.15 26.06
N LEU A 250 41.98 -10.35 26.45
CA LEU A 250 41.54 -10.20 27.85
C LEU A 250 42.28 -11.17 28.79
N SER A 251 42.39 -12.45 28.42
CA SER A 251 43.14 -13.43 29.23
C SER A 251 44.65 -13.15 29.32
N ARG A 252 45.23 -12.45 28.34
CA ARG A 252 46.62 -11.98 28.41
C ARG A 252 46.76 -10.80 29.36
N MET A 253 45.84 -9.85 29.30
CA MET A 253 45.82 -8.69 30.22
C MET A 253 45.63 -9.14 31.66
N ASP A 254 44.73 -10.10 31.91
CA ASP A 254 44.45 -10.61 33.25
C ASP A 254 45.68 -11.30 33.86
N ARG A 255 46.34 -12.20 33.11
CA ARG A 255 47.61 -12.81 33.55
C ARG A 255 48.69 -11.77 33.84
N ALA A 256 48.85 -10.78 32.97
CA ALA A 256 49.83 -9.71 33.18
C ALA A 256 49.52 -8.86 34.42
N ALA A 257 48.23 -8.62 34.70
CA ALA A 257 47.80 -7.94 35.91
C ALA A 257 48.09 -8.78 37.16
N SER A 258 47.73 -10.07 37.17
CA SER A 258 48.01 -10.99 38.28
C SER A 258 49.50 -11.10 38.57
N GLU A 259 50.35 -11.26 37.55
CA GLU A 259 51.80 -11.30 37.74
C GLU A 259 52.36 -10.01 38.33
N ARG A 260 51.83 -8.84 37.92
CA ARG A 260 52.24 -7.55 38.49
C ARG A 260 51.81 -7.43 39.95
N ILE A 261 50.61 -7.88 40.29
CA ILE A 261 50.12 -7.91 41.68
C ILE A 261 51.04 -8.79 42.52
N THR A 262 51.32 -10.02 42.10
CA THR A 262 52.22 -10.93 42.83
C THR A 262 53.63 -10.36 42.98
N ARG A 263 54.19 -9.70 41.95
CA ARG A 263 55.50 -9.03 42.05
C ARG A 263 55.48 -7.88 43.06
N VAL A 264 54.41 -7.09 43.10
CA VAL A 264 54.24 -6.01 44.08
C VAL A 264 54.12 -6.58 45.49
N GLU A 265 53.34 -7.64 45.69
CA GLU A 265 53.20 -8.32 46.98
C GLU A 265 54.53 -8.91 47.47
N GLN A 266 55.31 -9.56 46.60
CA GLN A 266 56.64 -10.08 46.93
C GLN A 266 57.63 -8.97 47.27
N ALA A 267 57.62 -7.87 46.52
CA ALA A 267 58.47 -6.70 46.79
C ALA A 267 58.09 -6.00 48.10
N LEU A 268 56.80 -5.97 48.45
CA LEU A 268 56.30 -5.47 49.73
C LEU A 268 56.68 -6.40 50.89
N GLY A 269 56.56 -7.72 50.72
CA GLY A 269 56.95 -8.71 51.73
C GLY A 269 58.45 -8.71 52.04
N ALA A 270 59.30 -8.45 51.04
CA ALA A 270 60.76 -8.38 51.21
C ALA A 270 61.27 -7.07 51.86
N ALA A 271 60.41 -6.05 52.00
CA ALA A 271 60.78 -4.72 52.48
C ALA A 271 60.13 -4.32 53.82
N GLY A 272 59.57 -5.29 54.54
CA GLY A 272 58.54 -5.11 55.58
C GLY A 272 58.98 -4.67 56.98
N GLY A 273 59.88 -3.69 57.11
CA GLY A 273 60.20 -3.09 58.42
C GLY A 273 60.04 -1.58 58.43
N ASP A 274 60.90 -0.88 57.69
CA ASP A 274 61.06 0.58 57.81
C ASP A 274 60.27 1.42 56.79
N ARG A 275 59.75 0.80 55.72
CA ARG A 275 59.08 1.55 54.63
C ARG A 275 57.61 1.85 54.85
N MET A 276 56.95 1.17 55.78
CA MET A 276 55.51 1.30 56.00
C MET A 276 55.15 2.70 56.52
N GLU A 277 55.99 3.25 57.39
CA GLU A 277 55.82 4.59 57.97
C GLU A 277 56.13 5.73 56.96
N HIS A 278 57.01 5.47 55.99
CA HIS A 278 57.26 6.40 54.87
C HIS A 278 56.19 6.29 53.78
N MET A 279 55.63 5.10 53.57
CA MET A 279 54.54 4.88 52.61
C MET A 279 53.26 5.56 53.07
N GLU A 280 52.95 5.53 54.38
CA GLU A 280 51.80 6.24 54.94
C GLU A 280 51.91 7.76 54.72
N ARG A 281 53.09 8.32 54.99
CA ARG A 281 53.38 9.74 54.73
C ARG A 281 53.32 10.11 53.24
N ALA A 282 53.77 9.22 52.35
CA ALA A 282 53.71 9.42 50.90
C ALA A 282 52.27 9.30 50.37
N VAL A 283 51.47 8.35 50.88
CA VAL A 283 50.06 8.18 50.52
C VAL A 283 49.22 9.38 50.98
N ASP A 284 49.51 9.96 52.14
CA ASP A 284 48.86 11.18 52.60
C ASP A 284 49.29 12.43 51.82
N SER A 285 50.50 12.45 51.25
CA SER A 285 50.91 13.49 50.30
C SER A 285 50.18 13.33 48.97
N ILE A 286 50.17 12.11 48.42
CA ILE A 286 49.49 11.81 47.15
C ILE A 286 47.99 12.06 47.26
N ARG A 287 47.34 11.75 48.39
CA ARG A 287 45.92 12.07 48.60
C ARG A 287 45.65 13.57 48.57
N ARG A 288 46.54 14.39 49.16
CA ARG A 288 46.43 15.85 49.11
C ARG A 288 46.68 16.38 47.70
N ASP A 289 47.69 15.87 47.01
CA ASP A 289 48.01 16.29 45.65
C ASP A 289 46.93 15.85 44.65
N THR A 290 46.32 14.68 44.85
CA THR A 290 45.20 14.20 44.03
C THR A 290 43.91 15.00 44.30
N ALA A 291 43.71 15.45 45.54
CA ALA A 291 42.60 16.36 45.86
C ALA A 291 42.81 17.73 45.20
N ALA A 292 44.02 18.29 45.27
CA ALA A 292 44.37 19.55 44.60
C ALA A 292 44.29 19.45 43.08
N LEU A 293 44.74 18.32 42.50
CA LEU A 293 44.60 18.06 41.06
C LEU A 293 43.13 17.94 40.65
N ARG A 294 42.28 17.31 41.49
CA ARG A 294 40.84 17.19 41.22
C ARG A 294 40.15 18.55 41.25
N GLU A 295 40.53 19.42 42.17
CA GLU A 295 40.07 20.82 42.22
C GLU A 295 40.50 21.57 40.96
N SER A 296 41.79 21.51 40.61
CA SER A 296 42.36 22.17 39.42
C SER A 296 41.74 21.66 38.11
N VAL A 297 41.56 20.35 37.95
CA VAL A 297 40.90 19.78 36.77
C VAL A 297 39.43 20.17 36.71
N SER A 298 38.76 20.30 37.86
CA SER A 298 37.38 20.79 37.90
C SER A 298 37.29 22.26 37.50
N GLU A 299 38.23 23.09 37.93
CA GLU A 299 38.33 24.50 37.52
C GLU A 299 38.66 24.63 36.03
N ASP A 300 39.60 23.82 35.51
CA ASP A 300 39.96 23.79 34.09
C ASP A 300 38.80 23.31 33.22
N LEU A 301 38.05 22.29 33.65
CA LEU A 301 36.84 21.83 32.96
C LEU A 301 35.74 22.89 32.97
N ALA A 302 35.59 23.65 34.08
CA ALA A 302 34.65 24.76 34.14
C ALA A 302 35.06 25.92 33.21
N MET A 303 36.36 26.22 33.11
CA MET A 303 36.91 27.18 32.15
C MET A 303 36.73 26.71 30.71
N PHE A 304 36.94 25.42 30.45
CA PHE A 304 36.75 24.82 29.12
C PHE A 304 35.27 24.83 28.70
N ASP A 305 34.34 24.49 29.58
CA ASP A 305 32.89 24.62 29.33
C ASP A 305 32.49 26.07 29.03
N LYS A 306 33.04 27.04 29.77
CA LYS A 306 32.83 28.46 29.49
C LYS A 306 33.38 28.87 28.12
N SER A 307 34.54 28.33 27.73
CA SER A 307 35.14 28.56 26.42
C SER A 307 34.31 27.95 25.29
N LEU A 308 33.85 26.70 25.43
CA LEU A 308 32.97 26.03 24.47
C LEU A 308 31.64 26.78 24.30
N LYS A 309 31.05 27.27 25.40
CA LYS A 309 29.85 28.11 25.34
C LYS A 309 30.10 29.40 24.55
N SER A 310 31.24 30.07 24.77
CA SER A 310 31.63 31.26 24.02
C SER A 310 31.93 30.98 22.55
N GLN A 311 32.50 29.82 22.22
CA GLN A 311 32.73 29.43 20.83
C GLN A 311 31.42 29.08 20.14
N ASN A 312 30.50 28.41 20.82
CA ASN A 312 29.20 28.07 20.27
C ASN A 312 28.38 29.34 19.93
N THR A 313 28.39 30.36 20.80
CA THR A 313 27.76 31.65 20.49
C THR A 313 28.42 32.36 19.32
N ALA A 314 29.74 32.25 19.16
CA ALA A 314 30.46 32.79 18.01
C ALA A 314 30.12 32.04 16.70
N VAL A 315 30.01 30.71 16.74
CA VAL A 315 29.61 29.88 15.59
C VAL A 315 28.17 30.18 15.16
N GLU A 316 27.24 30.33 16.09
CA GLU A 316 25.86 30.71 15.77
C GLU A 316 25.80 32.14 15.20
N SER A 317 26.62 33.06 15.70
CA SER A 317 26.73 34.42 15.13
C SER A 317 27.32 34.41 13.71
N ALA A 318 28.27 33.51 13.42
CA ALA A 318 28.80 33.34 12.07
C ALA A 318 27.77 32.72 11.13
N ARG A 319 26.97 31.74 11.60
CA ARG A 319 25.87 31.17 10.82
C ARG A 319 24.81 32.19 10.45
N THR A 320 24.42 33.06 11.40
CA THR A 320 23.46 34.13 11.10
C THR A 320 24.02 35.16 10.12
N ALA A 321 25.31 35.50 10.21
CA ALA A 321 25.96 36.37 9.24
C ALA A 321 26.01 35.74 7.83
N VAL A 322 26.28 34.43 7.72
CA VAL A 322 26.25 33.70 6.44
C VAL A 322 24.84 33.69 5.84
N ALA A 323 23.81 33.47 6.66
CA ALA A 323 22.41 33.54 6.19
C ALA A 323 22.04 34.95 5.69
N GLN A 324 22.55 36.01 6.35
CA GLN A 324 22.35 37.38 5.90
C GLN A 324 23.09 37.68 4.59
N THR A 325 24.28 37.10 4.37
CA THR A 325 24.97 37.26 3.09
C THR A 325 24.26 36.53 1.96
N ASP A 326 23.64 35.36 2.20
CA ASP A 326 22.82 34.68 1.21
C ASP A 326 21.58 35.53 0.82
N ASP A 327 20.86 36.11 1.79
CA ASP A 327 19.72 37.01 1.53
C ASP A 327 20.16 38.27 0.77
N LEU A 328 21.36 38.79 1.04
CA LEU A 328 21.92 39.93 0.33
C LEU A 328 22.29 39.58 -1.12
N VAL A 329 22.85 38.39 -1.35
CA VAL A 329 23.16 37.89 -2.70
C VAL A 329 21.88 37.72 -3.51
N GLU A 330 20.82 37.16 -2.91
CA GLU A 330 19.51 37.01 -3.57
C GLU A 330 18.94 38.38 -3.99
N ARG A 331 18.97 39.37 -3.10
CA ARG A 331 18.54 40.75 -3.42
C ARG A 331 19.39 41.44 -4.47
N VAL A 332 20.70 41.21 -4.47
CA VAL A 332 21.60 41.76 -5.51
C VAL A 332 21.32 41.12 -6.86
N VAL A 333 21.03 39.82 -6.91
CA VAL A 333 20.60 39.13 -8.12
C VAL A 333 19.28 39.72 -8.63
N GLU A 334 18.27 39.89 -7.77
CA GLU A 334 16.99 40.53 -8.15
C GLU A 334 17.19 41.97 -8.66
N ALA A 335 18.06 42.76 -8.01
CA ALA A 335 18.35 44.12 -8.43
C ALA A 335 19.09 44.18 -9.78
N LEU A 336 19.99 43.22 -10.05
CA LEU A 336 20.67 43.09 -11.33
C LEU A 336 19.70 42.66 -12.44
N GLU A 337 18.77 41.76 -12.17
CA GLU A 337 17.70 41.40 -13.13
C GLU A 337 16.80 42.60 -13.44
N SER A 338 16.44 43.39 -12.42
CA SER A 338 15.68 44.64 -12.59
C SER A 338 16.45 45.69 -13.40
N LEU A 339 17.74 45.90 -13.10
CA LEU A 339 18.61 46.79 -13.87
C LEU A 339 18.82 46.31 -15.30
N GLN A 340 18.94 44.99 -15.53
CA GLN A 340 19.02 44.43 -16.87
C GLN A 340 17.73 44.68 -17.66
N SER A 341 16.57 44.58 -17.02
CA SER A 341 15.28 44.97 -17.63
C SER A 341 15.27 46.45 -18.01
N VAL A 342 15.70 47.33 -17.11
CA VAL A 342 15.72 48.79 -17.34
C VAL A 342 16.75 49.21 -18.39
N VAL A 343 17.93 48.57 -18.42
CA VAL A 343 18.97 48.86 -19.43
C VAL A 343 18.56 48.34 -20.80
N LEU A 344 17.87 47.20 -20.90
CA LEU A 344 17.27 46.76 -22.16
C LEU A 344 16.21 47.77 -22.66
N GLU A 345 15.42 48.35 -21.76
CA GLU A 345 14.49 49.43 -22.10
C GLU A 345 15.19 50.75 -22.50
N HIS A 346 16.38 51.07 -21.95
CA HIS A 346 17.10 52.32 -22.24
C HIS A 346 18.12 52.22 -23.38
N SER A 347 18.57 51.02 -23.76
CA SER A 347 19.43 50.81 -24.94
C SER A 347 18.70 51.07 -26.27
N ASP A 348 17.38 51.01 -26.27
CA ASP A 348 16.55 51.50 -27.38
C ASP A 348 16.61 53.03 -27.51
N ASP A 349 16.97 53.74 -26.44
CA ASP A 349 16.78 55.20 -26.32
C ASP A 349 18.06 56.02 -26.54
N ARG A 350 19.27 55.42 -26.49
CA ARG A 350 20.55 56.18 -26.48
C ARG A 350 21.64 55.75 -27.47
N ALA A 351 21.32 55.00 -28.52
CA ALA A 351 22.11 55.02 -29.77
C ALA A 351 22.12 56.42 -30.45
N VAL A 352 21.42 57.41 -29.87
CA VAL A 352 21.05 58.69 -30.47
C VAL A 352 22.13 59.77 -30.32
N THR A 353 23.07 59.71 -29.38
CA THR A 353 23.88 60.90 -29.08
C THR A 353 25.31 60.60 -28.58
N SER A 354 26.27 60.40 -29.48
CA SER A 354 27.70 60.68 -29.24
C SER A 354 28.48 60.60 -30.57
N SER A 355 28.40 61.66 -31.37
CA SER A 355 29.37 62.01 -32.42
C SER A 355 29.93 63.39 -32.13
#